data_AF-A0A0C2NIM5-F1
#
_entry.id   AF-A0A0C2NIM5-F1
#
_cell.length_a   1.000
_cell.length_b   1.000
_cell.length_c   1.000
_cell.angle_alpha   90.00
_cell.angle_beta   90.00
_cell.angle_gamma   90.00
#
_symmetry.space_group_name_H-M   'P 1'
#
loop_
_entity.id
_entity.type
_entity.pdbx_description
1 polymer ?
#
loop_
_entity_poly.entity_id
_entity_poly.type
_entity_poly.pdbx_seq_one_letter_code
_entity_poly.pdbx_strand_id
1 'polypeptide(L)' 'MRKHYTVEGDINAKKAKDAYPKLILCENCIGGYVVINEGERTFEPCAKCGADE' A
#
# COMPACT_ATOMS: atom_id res chain seq x y z
N MET A 1 -4.41 2.21 12.47
CA MET A 1 -2.93 2.07 12.41
C MET A 1 -2.46 1.94 10.96
N ARG A 2 -1.51 2.79 10.53
CA ARG A 2 -0.97 2.79 9.15
C ARG A 2 0.34 2.02 9.10
N LYS A 3 0.60 1.39 7.97
CA LYS A 3 1.85 0.67 7.70
C LYS A 3 2.24 0.84 6.24
N HIS A 4 3.49 0.52 5.94
CA HIS A 4 3.90 0.26 4.57
C HIS A 4 3.28 -1.04 4.10
N TYR A 5 2.56 -1.03 2.99
CA TYR A 5 2.02 -2.23 2.37
C TYR A 5 2.57 -2.37 0.96
N THR A 6 3.11 -3.54 0.65
CA THR A 6 3.38 -3.92 -0.73
C THR A 6 2.12 -4.57 -1.26
N VAL A 7 1.49 -3.93 -2.23
CA VAL A 7 0.25 -4.42 -2.83
C VAL A 7 0.50 -4.90 -4.25
N GLU A 8 -0.36 -5.79 -4.73
CA GLU A 8 -0.35 -6.18 -6.14
C GLU A 8 -0.87 -5.01 -6.99
N GLY A 9 -0.02 -4.54 -7.91
CA GLY A 9 -0.31 -3.51 -8.88
C GLY A 9 -0.52 -4.12 -10.26
N ASP A 10 0.27 -3.69 -11.24
CA ASP A 10 0.14 -4.17 -12.60
C ASP A 10 1.11 -5.33 -12.87
N ILE A 11 0.63 -6.57 -12.72
CA ILE A 11 1.46 -7.78 -12.90
C ILE A 11 2.09 -7.90 -14.29
N ASN A 12 1.60 -7.15 -15.29
CA ASN A 12 2.14 -7.10 -16.64
C ASN A 12 3.18 -5.98 -16.81
N ALA A 13 3.38 -5.14 -15.81
CA ALA A 13 4.36 -4.07 -15.88
C ALA A 13 5.78 -4.63 -15.97
N LYS A 14 6.54 -4.13 -16.94
CA LYS A 14 7.97 -4.47 -17.11
C LYS A 14 8.85 -4.11 -15.92
N LYS A 15 8.35 -3.27 -15.00
CA LYS A 15 9.08 -2.78 -13.84
C LYS A 15 8.44 -3.34 -12.56
N ALA A 16 9.26 -4.01 -11.75
CA ALA A 16 8.80 -4.64 -10.50
C ALA A 16 8.11 -3.65 -9.53
N LYS A 17 8.52 -2.37 -9.55
CA LYS A 17 7.90 -1.32 -8.74
C LYS A 17 6.48 -0.93 -9.16
N ASP A 18 6.12 -1.18 -10.42
CA ASP A 18 4.78 -0.94 -10.96
C ASP A 18 3.91 -2.19 -10.78
N ALA A 19 4.52 -3.39 -10.83
CA ALA A 19 3.86 -4.64 -10.50
C ALA A 19 3.57 -4.79 -9.01
N TYR A 20 4.47 -4.29 -8.16
CA TYR A 20 4.37 -4.40 -6.70
C TYR A 20 4.68 -3.06 -6.04
N PRO A 21 3.80 -2.06 -6.16
CA PRO A 21 4.00 -0.77 -5.54
C PRO A 21 3.92 -0.90 -4.02
N LYS A 22 4.84 -0.19 -3.35
CA LYS A 22 4.76 0.05 -1.90
C LYS A 22 3.91 1.30 -1.67
N LEU A 23 2.79 1.12 -0.99
CA LEU A 23 1.85 2.17 -0.64
C LEU A 23 1.61 2.18 0.86
N ILE A 24 1.50 3.36 1.43
CA ILE A 24 1.12 3.54 2.82
C ILE A 24 -0.40 3.57 2.85
N LEU A 25 -1.03 2.60 3.48
CA LEU A 25 -2.48 2.48 3.48
C LEU A 25 -3.00 2.45 4.92
N CYS A 26 -4.20 2.98 5.12
CA CYS A 26 -4.95 2.78 6.36
C CYS A 26 -5.73 1.46 6.31
N GLU A 27 -6.19 0.99 7.47
CA GLU A 27 -6.92 -0.28 7.62
C GLU A 27 -8.23 -0.32 6.81
N ASN A 28 -8.82 0.84 6.52
CA ASN A 28 -9.98 0.93 5.64
C ASN A 28 -9.62 0.82 4.16
N CYS A 29 -8.50 1.42 3.75
CA CYS A 29 -8.10 1.41 2.34
C CYS A 29 -7.44 0.09 1.93
N ILE A 30 -6.71 -0.56 2.84
CA ILE A 30 -5.99 -1.79 2.56
C ILE A 30 -6.91 -2.94 2.15
N GLY A 31 -8.16 -2.96 2.64
CA GLY A 31 -9.15 -3.99 2.28
C GLY A 31 -9.52 -4.01 0.80
N GLY A 32 -9.22 -2.95 0.05
CA GLY A 32 -9.42 -2.90 -1.40
C GLY A 32 -8.21 -3.34 -2.23
N TYR A 33 -7.11 -3.76 -1.59
CA TYR A 33 -5.87 -4.15 -2.25
C TYR A 33 -5.46 -5.57 -1.85
N VAL A 34 -4.78 -6.27 -2.76
CA VAL A 34 -4.15 -7.55 -2.45
C VAL A 34 -2.80 -7.27 -1.80
N VAL A 35 -2.69 -7.51 -0.49
CA VAL A 35 -1.45 -7.29 0.26
C VAL A 35 -0.52 -8.48 0.08
N ILE A 36 0.66 -8.23 -0.48
CA ILE A 36 1.71 -9.23 -0.66
C ILE A 36 2.67 -9.20 0.52
N ASN A 37 2.95 -8.00 1.05
CA ASN A 37 3.84 -7.84 2.18
C ASN A 37 3.42 -6.67 3.08
N GLU A 38 3.28 -6.94 4.37
CA GLU A 38 3.09 -5.91 5.39
C GLU A 38 4.45 -5.50 5.98
N GLY A 39 4.76 -4.21 5.84
CA GLY A 39 5.95 -3.60 6.40
C GLY A 39 5.70 -2.90 7.74
N GLU A 40 6.61 -1.98 8.06
CA GLU A 40 6.64 -1.29 9.35
C GLU A 40 5.49 -0.28 9.49
N ARG A 41 5.07 -0.08 10.75
CA ARG A 41 4.11 0.97 11.11
C ARG A 41 4.71 2.34 10.80
N THR A 42 3.94 3.18 10.13
CA THR A 42 4.35 4.54 9.78
C THR A 42 3.33 5.55 10.28
N PHE A 43 3.80 6.78 10.47
CA PHE A 43 2.97 7.94 10.79
C PHE A 43 2.56 8.73 9.54
N GLU A 44 3.03 8.31 8.36
CA GLU A 44 2.68 8.97 7.11
C GLU A 44 1.18 8.82 6.78
N PRO A 45 0.60 9.83 6.11
CA PRO A 45 -0.80 9.80 5.71
C PRO A 45 -1.05 8.70 4.68
N CYS A 46 -2.29 8.18 4.67
CA CYS A 46 -2.67 7.15 3.70
C CYS A 46 -2.47 7.68 2.27
N ALA A 47 -1.68 6.99 1.46
CA ALA A 47 -1.41 7.34 0.07
C ALA A 47 -2.67 7.38 -0.81
N LYS A 48 -3.74 6.68 -0.41
CA LYS A 48 -4.99 6.61 -1.17
C LYS A 48 -6.00 7.70 -0.79
N CYS A 49 -6.26 7.89 0.49
CA CYS A 49 -7.30 8.81 0.97
C CYS A 49 -6.74 10.06 1.68
N GLY A 50 -5.43 10.14 1.89
CA GLY A 50 -4.81 11.21 2.67
C GLY A 50 -5.23 11.24 4.14
N ALA A 51 -6.02 10.26 4.59
CA ALA A 51 -6.55 10.28 5.95
C ALA A 51 -5.43 10.10 6.96
N ASP A 52 -5.36 11.07 7.88
CA ASP A 52 -4.51 11.06 9.08
C ASP A 52 -5.24 10.50 10.30
N GLU A 53 -6.43 9.90 10.10
CA GLU A 53 -7.29 9.30 11.12
C GLU A 53 -7.24 7.76 11.14
#